data_AF-A0AAV1I635-F1
#
_entry.id   AF-A0AAV1I635-F1
#
_cell.length_a   1.000
_cell.length_b   1.000
_cell.length_c   1.000
_cell.angle_alpha   90.00
_cell.angle_beta   90.00
_cell.angle_gamma   90.00
#
_symmetry.space_group_name_H-M   'P 1'
#
loop_
_entity.id
_entity.type
_entity.pdbx_description
1 polymer ?
#
loop_
_entity_poly.entity_id
_entity_poly.type
_entity_poly.pdbx_seq_one_letter_code
_entity_poly.pdbx_strand_id
1 'polypeptide(L)'
;MFFVMKEGILPMYEDEKNLNGGIWSFRVHRRRLQDTWNDLLLSLIGSTVYPDAAAVNGVSINPNTSVVKVWLQKCPEDPSRCEITDSIPNLLPGKAIFLRTRNGT
;
A
#
# COMPACT_ATOMS: atom_id res chain seq x y z
N MET A 1 4.50 10.41 -9.87
CA MET A 1 4.16 9.59 -8.69
C MET A 1 2.94 10.23 -8.07
N PHE A 2 1.92 9.46 -7.70
CA PHE A 2 0.72 9.98 -7.04
C PHE A 2 0.52 9.28 -5.70
N PHE A 3 -0.07 10.01 -4.75
CA PHE A 3 -0.33 9.55 -3.39
C PHE A 3 -1.77 9.91 -3.03
N VAL A 4 -2.46 8.98 -2.36
CA VAL A 4 -3.76 9.19 -1.76
C VAL A 4 -3.65 8.71 -0.31
N MET A 5 -3.59 9.66 0.61
CA MET A 5 -3.39 9.41 2.05
C MET A 5 -4.65 9.82 2.82
N LYS A 6 -4.84 9.25 4.01
CA LYS A 6 -5.80 9.77 4.98
C LYS A 6 -5.43 11.21 5.36
N GLU A 7 -6.44 11.99 5.72
CA GLU A 7 -6.27 13.39 6.09
C GLU A 7 -5.24 13.55 7.21
N GLY A 8 -4.36 14.55 7.05
CA GLY A 8 -3.29 14.85 8.02
C GLY A 8 -2.08 13.92 7.98
N ILE A 9 -2.07 12.86 7.15
CA ILE A 9 -0.92 11.96 7.01
C ILE A 9 -0.12 12.32 5.75
N LEU A 10 1.13 12.72 5.93
CA LEU A 10 2.03 13.01 4.82
C LEU A 10 2.56 11.70 4.21
N PRO A 11 2.76 11.63 2.87
CA PRO A 11 3.29 10.46 2.18
C PRO A 11 4.82 10.34 2.34
N MET A 12 5.31 10.39 3.57
CA MET A 12 6.73 10.34 3.93
C MET A 12 6.95 9.40 5.11
N TYR A 13 8.17 8.87 5.23
CA TYR A 13 8.52 7.88 6.24
C TYR A 13 8.56 8.47 7.66
N GLU A 14 8.85 9.75 7.75
CA GLU A 14 9.01 10.53 8.98
C GLU A 14 7.67 10.95 9.59
N ASP A 15 6.56 10.80 8.86
CA ASP A 15 5.23 11.04 9.43
C ASP A 15 4.97 10.06 10.58
N GLU A 16 4.49 10.58 11.72
CA GLU A 16 4.29 9.80 12.95
C GLU A 16 3.40 8.56 12.72
N LYS A 17 2.45 8.64 11.80
CA LYS A 17 1.55 7.53 11.47
C LYS A 17 2.22 6.49 10.58
N ASN A 18 3.28 6.82 9.85
CA ASN A 18 4.01 5.91 8.97
C ASN A 18 5.27 5.30 9.64
N LEU A 19 5.83 5.97 10.66
CA LEU A 19 7.12 5.66 11.28
C LEU A 19 7.23 4.20 11.77
N ASN A 20 6.20 3.70 12.45
CA ASN A 20 6.18 2.34 13.02
C ASN A 20 5.61 1.29 12.07
N GLY A 21 5.30 1.71 10.85
CA GLY A 21 4.60 0.93 9.86
C GLY A 21 5.49 0.40 8.75
N GLY A 22 4.90 0.33 7.57
CA GLY A 22 5.61 -0.04 6.37
C GLY A 22 4.70 -0.04 5.16
N ILE A 23 5.22 -0.59 4.07
CA ILE A 23 4.57 -0.52 2.77
C ILE A 23 4.55 -1.91 2.14
N TRP A 24 3.37 -2.36 1.74
CA TRP A 24 3.26 -3.43 0.76
C TRP A 24 3.46 -2.87 -0.65
N SER A 25 4.49 -3.35 -1.34
CA SER A 25 4.86 -2.88 -2.67
C SER A 25 4.58 -3.97 -3.72
N PHE A 26 3.83 -3.61 -4.75
CA PHE A 26 3.38 -4.49 -5.83
C PHE A 26 3.90 -3.98 -7.16
N ARG A 27 4.53 -4.86 -7.94
CA ARG A 27 4.82 -4.57 -9.35
C ARG A 27 3.66 -5.07 -10.21
N VAL A 28 3.05 -4.15 -10.95
CA VAL A 28 1.89 -4.42 -11.80
C VAL A 28 2.32 -4.35 -13.26
N HIS A 29 1.72 -5.18 -14.12
CA HIS A 29 2.00 -5.10 -15.55
C HIS A 29 1.51 -3.75 -16.10
N ARG A 30 2.35 -3.04 -16.88
CA ARG A 30 2.07 -1.67 -17.34
C ARG A 30 0.70 -1.50 -18.01
N ARG A 31 0.25 -2.48 -18.80
CA ARG A 31 -1.08 -2.46 -19.46
C ARG A 31 -2.28 -2.55 -18.50
N ARG A 32 -2.08 -3.03 -17.27
CA ARG A 32 -3.12 -3.18 -16.24
C ARG A 32 -3.03 -2.13 -15.15
N LEU A 33 -1.97 -1.32 -15.16
CA LEU A 33 -1.64 -0.43 -14.06
C LEU A 33 -2.75 0.57 -13.73
N GLN A 34 -3.40 1.14 -14.75
CA GLN A 34 -4.48 2.10 -14.54
C GLN A 34 -5.74 1.45 -13.96
N ASP A 35 -6.17 0.30 -14.50
CA ASP A 35 -7.32 -0.44 -14.00
C ASP A 35 -7.09 -0.84 -12.53
N THR A 36 -5.94 -1.46 -12.26
CA THR A 36 -5.54 -1.86 -10.91
C THR A 36 -5.45 -0.69 -9.93
N TRP A 37 -5.04 0.49 -10.39
CA TRP A 37 -5.04 1.70 -9.56
C TRP A 37 -6.45 2.14 -9.21
N ASN A 38 -7.37 2.15 -10.17
CA ASN A 38 -8.76 2.50 -9.94
C ASN A 38 -9.43 1.52 -8.96
N ASP A 39 -9.21 0.21 -9.14
CA ASP A 39 -9.74 -0.82 -8.25
C ASP A 39 -9.18 -0.67 -6.82
N LEU A 40 -7.88 -0.36 -6.69
CA LEU A 40 -7.28 -0.08 -5.39
C LEU A 40 -7.88 1.18 -4.74
N LEU A 41 -8.15 2.24 -5.49
CA LEU A 41 -8.79 3.44 -4.96
C LEU A 41 -10.23 3.15 -4.50
N LEU A 42 -10.99 2.39 -5.28
CA LEU A 42 -12.34 1.95 -4.89
C LEU A 42 -12.30 1.10 -3.62
N SER A 43 -11.34 0.17 -3.52
CA SER A 43 -11.15 -0.64 -2.33
C SER A 43 -10.71 0.18 -1.12
N LEU A 44 -9.86 1.21 -1.31
CA LEU A 44 -9.44 2.11 -0.25
C LEU A 44 -10.63 2.90 0.32
N ILE A 45 -11.45 3.49 -0.56
CA ILE A 45 -12.65 4.23 -0.16
C ILE A 45 -13.66 3.28 0.50
N GLY A 46 -13.81 2.07 -0.05
CA GLY A 46 -14.66 1.01 0.50
C GLY A 46 -14.11 0.35 1.76
N SER A 47 -12.92 0.72 2.24
CA SER A 47 -12.29 0.12 3.43
C SER A 47 -12.09 -1.40 3.33
N THR A 48 -11.81 -1.92 2.13
CA THR A 48 -11.64 -3.38 1.88
C THR A 48 -10.22 -3.81 1.52
N VAL A 49 -9.24 -2.90 1.50
CA VAL A 49 -7.86 -3.18 1.06
C VAL A 49 -7.15 -4.20 1.96
N TYR A 50 -7.39 -4.11 3.26
CA TYR A 50 -6.67 -4.85 4.30
C TYR A 50 -7.68 -5.28 5.38
N PRO A 51 -7.47 -6.42 6.10
CA PRO A 51 -8.42 -6.92 7.10
C PRO A 51 -8.75 -5.90 8.19
N ASP A 52 -7.73 -5.16 8.64
CA ASP A 52 -7.90 -3.98 9.49
C ASP A 52 -7.85 -2.70 8.63
N ALA A 53 -9.00 -2.17 8.27
CA ALA A 53 -9.10 -0.93 7.49
C ALA A 53 -8.51 0.29 8.22
N ALA A 54 -8.49 0.29 9.56
CA ALA A 54 -7.88 1.36 10.33
C ALA A 54 -6.35 1.35 10.14
N ALA A 55 -5.75 0.19 9.84
CA ALA A 55 -4.33 0.04 9.62
C ALA A 55 -3.79 0.71 8.35
N VAL A 56 -4.64 0.96 7.35
CA VAL A 56 -4.21 1.56 6.08
C VAL A 56 -4.11 3.08 6.22
N ASN A 57 -2.93 3.65 5.99
CA ASN A 57 -2.71 5.11 5.97
C ASN A 57 -2.95 5.72 4.59
N GLY A 58 -2.79 4.94 3.52
CA GLY A 58 -2.95 5.41 2.17
C GLY A 58 -2.39 4.48 1.12
N VAL A 59 -2.44 4.92 -0.13
CA VAL A 59 -1.94 4.19 -1.29
C VAL A 59 -1.15 5.12 -2.21
N SER A 60 -0.24 4.56 -2.99
CA SER A 60 0.52 5.35 -3.96
C SER A 60 0.86 4.55 -5.20
N ILE A 61 1.11 5.28 -6.29
CA ILE A 61 1.41 4.72 -7.60
C ILE A 61 2.59 5.45 -8.24
N ASN A 62 3.52 4.65 -8.78
CA ASN A 62 4.55 5.11 -9.69
C ASN A 62 4.25 4.61 -11.12
N PRO A 63 3.70 5.47 -12.00
CA PRO A 63 3.44 5.11 -13.40
C PRO A 63 4.69 4.72 -14.19
N ASN A 64 5.85 5.30 -13.84
CA ASN A 64 7.10 5.07 -14.56
C ASN A 64 7.64 3.66 -14.30
N THR A 65 7.58 3.19 -13.06
CA THR A 65 8.05 1.85 -12.67
C THR A 65 6.93 0.79 -12.63
N SER A 66 5.68 1.20 -12.85
CA SER A 66 4.49 0.35 -12.69
C SER A 66 4.41 -0.31 -11.31
N VAL A 67 4.70 0.46 -10.27
CA VAL A 67 4.64 0.01 -8.88
C VAL A 67 3.46 0.68 -8.19
N VAL A 68 2.68 -0.12 -7.48
CA VAL A 68 1.59 0.30 -6.60
C VAL A 68 1.97 -0.08 -5.17
N LYS A 69 1.59 0.76 -4.21
CA LYS A 69 1.99 0.63 -2.81
C LYS A 69 0.80 0.87 -1.89
N VAL A 70 0.69 0.09 -0.82
CA VAL A 70 -0.26 0.28 0.29
C VAL A 70 0.54 0.59 1.56
N TRP A 71 0.24 1.71 2.19
CA TRP A 71 0.91 2.22 3.39
C TRP A 71 0.15 1.77 4.62
N LEU A 72 0.85 1.17 5.58
CA LEU A 72 0.30 0.68 6.84
C LEU A 72 0.87 1.44 8.03
N GLN A 73 0.06 1.68 9.05
CA GLN A 73 0.48 2.33 10.31
C GLN A 73 1.35 1.43 11.20
N LYS A 74 1.28 0.12 10.98
CA LYS A 74 2.01 -0.91 11.74
C LYS A 74 2.54 -1.97 10.78
N CYS A 75 3.65 -2.58 11.15
CA CYS A 75 4.14 -3.76 10.45
C CYS A 75 3.16 -4.94 10.62
N PRO A 76 3.00 -5.78 9.57
CA PRO A 76 2.32 -7.06 9.72
C PRO A 76 3.13 -7.95 10.67
N GLU A 77 2.45 -8.89 11.34
CA GLU A 77 3.10 -9.87 12.23
C GLU A 77 4.08 -10.75 11.46
N ASP A 78 3.70 -11.15 10.24
CA ASP A 78 4.52 -11.93 9.33
C ASP A 78 4.73 -11.18 8.00
N PRO A 79 5.85 -10.46 7.82
CA PRO A 79 6.18 -9.77 6.58
C PRO A 79 6.39 -10.68 5.36
N SER A 80 6.42 -12.00 5.53
CA SER A 80 6.46 -12.95 4.41
C SER A 80 5.08 -13.24 3.82
N ARG A 81 4.01 -12.85 4.52
CA ARG A 81 2.62 -13.09 4.14
C ARG A 81 1.85 -11.78 4.02
N CYS A 82 1.60 -11.36 2.79
CA CYS A 82 0.78 -10.18 2.53
C CYS A 82 -0.70 -10.47 2.77
N GLU A 83 -1.33 -9.71 3.66
CA GLU A 83 -2.76 -9.83 3.97
C GLU A 83 -3.65 -8.87 3.17
N ILE A 84 -3.08 -8.16 2.20
CA ILE A 84 -3.87 -7.35 1.25
C ILE A 84 -4.85 -8.27 0.52
N THR A 85 -6.10 -7.83 0.41
CA THR A 85 -7.17 -8.60 -0.23
C THR A 85 -6.79 -9.06 -1.63
N ASP A 86 -7.23 -10.26 -2.01
CA ASP A 86 -7.09 -10.81 -3.37
C ASP A 86 -8.18 -10.28 -4.33
N SER A 87 -9.15 -9.53 -3.81
CA SER A 87 -10.25 -8.96 -4.60
C SER A 87 -9.83 -7.81 -5.50
N ILE A 88 -8.61 -7.27 -5.36
CA ILE A 88 -8.08 -6.20 -6.22
C ILE A 88 -7.34 -6.83 -7.40
N PRO A 89 -7.85 -6.71 -8.63
CA PRO A 89 -7.24 -7.36 -9.79
C PRO A 89 -5.78 -6.95 -10.02
N ASN A 90 -4.93 -7.95 -10.27
CA ASN A 90 -3.50 -7.82 -10.54
C ASN A 90 -2.62 -7.31 -9.37
N LEU A 91 -3.19 -7.04 -8.19
CA LEU A 91 -2.41 -7.05 -6.95
C LEU A 91 -2.29 -8.52 -6.53
N LEU A 92 -1.08 -9.08 -6.63
CA LEU A 92 -0.82 -10.47 -6.26
C LEU A 92 -0.13 -10.47 -4.89
N PRO A 93 -0.83 -10.78 -3.77
CA PRO A 93 -0.25 -10.76 -2.43
C PRO A 93 1.00 -11.63 -2.31
N GLY A 94 1.01 -12.82 -2.92
CA GLY A 94 2.18 -13.71 -2.94
C GLY A 94 3.40 -13.20 -3.71
N LYS A 95 3.31 -12.05 -4.40
CA LYS A 95 4.45 -11.38 -5.07
C LYS A 95 4.74 -10.01 -4.46
N ALA A 96 4.03 -9.62 -3.41
CA ALA A 96 4.24 -8.36 -2.72
C ALA A 96 5.56 -8.40 -1.95
N ILE A 97 6.21 -7.25 -1.85
CA ILE A 97 7.39 -7.07 -0.99
C ILE A 97 7.00 -6.10 0.13
N PHE A 98 7.22 -6.51 1.38
CA PHE A 98 7.07 -5.60 2.50
C PHE A 98 8.31 -4.75 2.70
N LEU A 99 8.14 -3.43 2.76
CA LEU A 99 9.19 -2.46 3.04
C LEU A 99 8.90 -1.82 4.40
N ARG A 100 9.69 -2.15 5.42
CA ARG A 100 9.56 -1.54 6.74
C ARG A 100 10.05 -0.10 6.70
N THR A 101 9.29 0.80 7.33
CA THR A 101 9.76 2.17 7.59
C THR A 101 10.92 2.07 8.58
N ARG A 102 12.13 2.46 8.20
CA ARG A 102 13.28 2.41 9.12
C ARG A 102 13.16 3.55 10.13
N ASN A 103 13.32 3.25 11.41
CA ASN A 103 13.74 4.25 12.38
C ASN A 103 15.10 4.76 11.93
N GLY A 104 15.24 6.08 11.75
CA GLY A 104 16.55 6.71 11.69
C GLY A 104 17.33 6.30 12.93
N THR A 105 18.55 5.79 12.73
CA THR A 105 19.56 5.65 13.78
C THR A 105 19.89 7.02 14.37
#